data_AF-A0A401LCZ6-F1
#
_entry.id   AF-A0A401LCZ6-F1
#
_cell.length_a   1.000
_cell.length_b   1.000
_cell.length_c   1.000
_cell.angle_alpha   90.00
_cell.angle_beta   90.00
_cell.angle_gamma   90.00
#
_symmetry.space_group_name_H-M   'P 1'
#
loop_
_entity.id
_entity.type
_entity.pdbx_description
1 polymer ?
#
loop_
_entity_poly.entity_id
_entity_poly.type
_entity_poly.pdbx_seq_one_letter_code
_entity_poly.pdbx_strand_id
1 'polypeptide(L)'
;MKKRGFVLLAILTLLLTGCGNDDTTVFDKVNTIDGVTLTLKEDTLKASKATFVLKNDSDRDVEFDPAEYHLETKKGDVWKENIGTRVSQWKRDETETLPAGESLETTVEWKGLCGTIGKGEHRIILIVDEQPIACEFEKD
;
A
#
# COMPACT_ATOMS: atom_id res chain seq x y z
N MET A 1 2.46 -39.91 52.14
CA MET A 1 2.56 -38.44 52.01
C MET A 1 3.76 -38.10 51.13
N LYS A 2 3.52 -37.37 50.02
CA LYS A 2 4.35 -36.34 49.32
C LYS A 2 5.90 -36.57 49.30
N LYS A 3 6.62 -36.46 48.18
CA LYS A 3 6.65 -35.35 47.20
C LYS A 3 7.31 -35.83 45.89
N ARG A 4 6.66 -35.58 44.74
CA ARG A 4 7.24 -35.73 43.40
C ARG A 4 7.98 -34.43 43.08
N GLY A 5 9.30 -34.51 42.86
CA GLY A 5 10.11 -33.38 42.42
C GLY A 5 9.84 -33.09 40.94
N PHE A 6 9.19 -31.97 40.65
CA PHE A 6 9.04 -31.45 39.29
C PHE A 6 10.35 -30.76 38.89
N VAL A 7 11.02 -31.27 37.86
CA VAL A 7 12.12 -30.57 37.19
C VAL A 7 11.50 -29.62 36.17
N LEU A 8 11.58 -28.32 36.45
CA LEU A 8 11.21 -27.24 35.52
C LEU A 8 12.41 -26.97 34.59
N LEU A 9 12.35 -27.49 33.36
CA LEU A 9 13.29 -27.15 32.30
C LEU A 9 12.81 -25.86 31.64
N ALA A 10 13.35 -24.72 32.08
CA ALA A 10 13.11 -23.43 31.44
C ALA A 10 13.88 -23.38 30.11
N ILE A 11 13.18 -23.65 29.00
CA ILE A 11 13.69 -23.41 27.66
C ILE A 11 13.55 -21.91 27.38
N LEU A 12 14.63 -21.18 27.61
CA LEU A 12 14.77 -19.77 27.22
C LEU A 12 15.08 -19.73 25.72
N THR A 13 14.05 -19.73 24.88
CA THR A 13 14.22 -19.41 23.46
C THR A 13 14.52 -17.91 23.34
N LEU A 14 15.79 -17.56 23.14
CA LEU A 14 16.16 -16.24 22.65
C LEU A 14 15.52 -16.04 21.27
N LEU A 15 14.45 -15.26 21.21
CA LEU A 15 13.96 -14.70 19.95
C LEU A 15 14.96 -13.62 19.53
N LEU A 16 15.92 -14.00 18.68
CA LEU A 16 16.64 -13.05 17.85
C LEU A 16 15.62 -12.47 16.87
N THR A 17 14.95 -11.38 17.25
CA THR A 17 14.28 -10.53 16.28
C THR A 17 15.39 -9.91 15.44
N GLY A 18 15.69 -10.53 14.30
CA GLY A 18 16.55 -9.92 13.31
C GLY A 18 15.93 -8.58 12.91
N CYS A 19 16.68 -7.49 13.07
CA CYS A 19 16.41 -6.24 12.36
C CYS A 19 16.64 -6.48 10.85
N GLY A 20 15.74 -7.24 10.23
CA GLY A 20 15.53 -7.14 8.79
C GLY A 20 14.62 -5.95 8.57
N ASN A 21 14.96 -5.08 7.63
CA ASN A 21 13.99 -4.12 7.10
C ASN A 21 12.88 -4.96 6.44
N ASP A 22 11.80 -5.23 7.18
CA ASP A 22 10.66 -5.92 6.63
C ASP A 22 9.97 -4.99 5.63
N ASP A 23 9.97 -5.40 4.37
CA ASP A 23 9.27 -4.77 3.27
C ASP A 23 7.81 -5.20 3.22
N THR A 24 7.27 -5.90 4.23
CA THR A 24 5.81 -6.12 4.33
C THR A 24 5.05 -4.82 4.26
N THR A 25 3.86 -4.89 3.66
CA THR A 25 2.88 -3.81 3.73
C THR A 25 2.69 -3.32 5.16
N VAL A 26 2.51 -2.01 5.30
CA VAL A 26 2.14 -1.37 6.57
C VAL A 26 0.62 -1.19 6.70
N PHE A 27 -0.15 -1.61 5.69
CA PHE A 27 -1.60 -1.44 5.63
C PHE A 27 -2.32 -2.74 6.01
N ASP A 28 -2.87 -2.78 7.22
CA ASP A 28 -3.69 -3.89 7.70
C ASP A 28 -5.02 -3.99 6.93
N LYS A 29 -5.58 -2.85 6.52
CA LYS A 29 -6.82 -2.71 5.78
C LYS A 29 -6.69 -1.59 4.75
N VAL A 30 -7.40 -1.74 3.65
CA VAL A 30 -7.50 -0.76 2.56
C VAL A 30 -8.96 -0.63 2.14
N ASN A 31 -9.30 0.47 1.46
CA ASN A 31 -10.64 0.72 0.92
C ASN A 31 -11.72 0.79 2.01
N THR A 32 -11.46 1.59 3.05
CA THR A 32 -12.36 1.75 4.22
C THR A 32 -13.25 2.98 4.14
N ILE A 33 -13.05 3.86 3.15
CA ILE A 33 -13.93 5.01 2.91
C ILE A 33 -15.05 4.57 1.96
N ASP A 34 -16.27 4.49 2.47
CA ASP A 34 -17.45 4.19 1.66
C ASP A 34 -17.63 5.23 0.54
N GLY A 35 -17.86 4.76 -0.68
CA GLY A 35 -18.04 5.63 -1.86
C GLY A 35 -16.74 6.11 -2.52
N VAL A 36 -15.57 5.94 -1.88
CA VAL A 36 -14.29 6.28 -2.52
C VAL A 36 -13.63 5.04 -3.10
N THR A 37 -13.30 5.09 -4.38
CA THR A 37 -12.69 3.95 -5.09
C THR A 37 -11.53 4.39 -5.97
N LEU A 38 -10.56 3.50 -6.15
CA LEU A 38 -9.45 3.67 -7.08
C LEU A 38 -9.46 2.53 -8.08
N THR A 39 -9.39 2.86 -9.36
CA THR A 39 -9.40 1.86 -10.45
C THR A 39 -8.29 2.12 -11.45
N LEU A 40 -7.72 1.06 -12.02
CA LEU A 40 -6.75 1.16 -13.10
C LEU A 40 -7.49 1.53 -14.39
N LYS A 41 -7.04 2.59 -15.06
CA LYS A 41 -7.58 2.95 -16.37
C LYS A 41 -7.06 1.96 -17.43
N GLU A 42 -7.98 1.41 -18.21
CA GLU A 42 -7.69 0.45 -19.28
C GLU A 42 -6.59 0.95 -20.23
N ASP A 43 -5.76 0.01 -20.71
CA ASP A 43 -4.66 0.23 -21.66
C ASP A 43 -3.52 1.18 -21.22
N THR A 44 -3.57 1.70 -19.98
CA THR A 44 -2.55 2.62 -19.47
C THR A 44 -1.41 1.93 -18.73
N LEU A 45 -1.59 0.69 -18.29
CA LEU A 45 -0.58 -0.06 -17.53
C LEU A 45 0.70 -0.29 -18.34
N LYS A 46 1.82 0.22 -17.83
CA LYS A 46 3.19 -0.02 -18.30
C LYS A 46 4.05 -0.52 -17.15
N ALA A 47 5.22 -1.04 -17.47
CA ALA A 47 6.16 -1.51 -16.44
C ALA A 47 6.64 -0.39 -15.49
N SER A 48 6.54 0.88 -15.88
CA SER A 48 7.08 2.03 -15.12
C SER A 48 6.04 3.04 -14.65
N LYS A 49 4.77 2.88 -15.07
CA LYS A 49 3.66 3.77 -14.74
C LYS A 49 2.31 3.19 -15.12
N ALA A 50 1.25 3.78 -14.57
CA ALA A 50 -0.13 3.58 -15.01
C ALA A 50 -0.98 4.82 -14.68
N THR A 51 -2.14 4.93 -15.31
CA THR A 51 -3.14 5.94 -14.97
C THR A 51 -4.24 5.28 -14.14
N PHE A 52 -4.62 5.91 -13.04
CA PHE A 52 -5.68 5.46 -12.16
C PHE A 52 -6.78 6.51 -12.08
N VAL A 53 -8.01 6.07 -11.86
CA VAL A 53 -9.17 6.93 -11.64
C VAL A 53 -9.55 6.83 -10.16
N LEU A 54 -9.33 7.92 -9.43
CA LEU A 54 -9.84 8.10 -8.07
C LEU A 54 -11.24 8.70 -8.19
N LYS A 55 -12.24 7.99 -7.69
CA LYS A 55 -13.65 8.39 -7.75
C LYS A 55 -14.19 8.59 -6.35
N ASN A 56 -14.90 9.69 -6.12
CA ASN A 56 -15.55 10.00 -4.86
C ASN A 56 -17.08 10.02 -5.05
N ASP A 57 -17.73 8.87 -4.86
CA ASP A 57 -19.20 8.76 -4.80
C ASP A 57 -19.75 8.97 -3.36
N SER A 58 -18.95 9.46 -2.42
CA SER A 58 -19.41 9.79 -1.06
C SER A 58 -20.21 11.11 -1.04
N ASP A 59 -20.72 11.49 0.13
CA ASP A 59 -21.50 12.71 0.35
C ASP A 59 -20.66 13.91 0.81
N ARG A 60 -19.32 13.78 0.80
CA ARG A 60 -18.40 14.82 1.20
C ARG A 60 -17.17 14.88 0.31
N ASP A 61 -16.50 16.02 0.33
CA ASP A 61 -15.19 16.18 -0.28
C ASP A 61 -14.15 15.34 0.48
N VAL A 62 -13.12 14.89 -0.22
CA VAL A 62 -11.97 14.16 0.34
C VAL A 62 -10.66 14.80 -0.11
N GLU A 63 -9.62 14.69 0.70
CA GLU A 63 -8.29 15.22 0.42
C GLU A 63 -7.28 14.09 0.21
N PHE A 64 -6.34 14.29 -0.71
CA PHE A 64 -5.27 13.33 -0.98
C PHE A 64 -4.05 14.06 -1.55
N ASP A 65 -2.88 13.44 -1.46
CA ASP A 65 -1.66 13.91 -2.13
C ASP A 65 -1.42 13.03 -3.39
N PRO A 66 -1.47 13.59 -4.61
CA PRO A 66 -1.27 12.82 -5.84
C PRO A 66 0.15 12.29 -6.01
N ALA A 67 1.13 12.84 -5.28
CA ALA A 67 2.53 12.40 -5.28
C ALA A 67 2.84 11.38 -4.18
N GLU A 68 2.00 11.26 -3.14
CA GLU A 68 2.11 10.24 -2.10
C GLU A 68 1.41 8.94 -2.53
N TYR A 69 2.20 7.89 -2.71
CA TYR A 69 1.68 6.57 -3.02
C TYR A 69 2.60 5.45 -2.54
N HIS A 70 1.99 4.29 -2.34
CA HIS A 70 2.70 3.03 -2.15
C HIS A 70 2.48 2.13 -3.36
N LEU A 71 3.55 1.48 -3.83
CA LEU A 71 3.46 0.43 -4.82
C LEU A 71 3.94 -0.87 -4.19
N GLU A 72 3.06 -1.86 -4.16
CA GLU A 72 3.38 -3.15 -3.56
C GLU A 72 3.24 -4.28 -4.59
N THR A 73 4.06 -5.31 -4.44
CA THR A 73 4.02 -6.53 -5.23
C THR A 73 3.71 -7.69 -4.32
N LYS A 74 2.79 -8.56 -4.73
CA LYS A 74 2.46 -9.76 -3.97
C LYS A 74 3.55 -10.81 -4.15
N LYS A 75 4.06 -11.35 -3.05
CA LYS A 75 5.00 -12.48 -3.02
C LYS A 75 4.39 -13.59 -2.19
N GLY A 76 3.80 -14.58 -2.86
CA GLY A 76 2.92 -15.55 -2.20
C GLY A 76 1.65 -14.85 -1.72
N ASP A 77 1.29 -15.04 -0.45
CA ASP A 77 0.10 -14.42 0.16
C ASP A 77 0.41 -13.08 0.85
N VAL A 78 1.62 -12.55 0.68
CA VAL A 78 2.10 -11.35 1.41
C VAL A 78 2.40 -10.23 0.43
N TRP A 79 1.83 -9.06 0.71
CA TRP A 79 2.17 -7.83 0.01
C TRP A 79 3.51 -7.28 0.48
N LYS A 80 4.39 -6.98 -0.48
CA LYS A 80 5.72 -6.41 -0.24
C LYS A 80 5.86 -5.06 -0.94
N GLU A 81 6.22 -4.04 -0.19
CA GLU A 81 6.55 -2.70 -0.65
C GLU A 81 7.70 -2.75 -1.67
N ASN A 82 7.50 -2.11 -2.82
CA ASN A 82 8.59 -1.86 -3.76
C ASN A 82 9.44 -0.71 -3.21
N ILE A 83 10.62 -1.06 -2.69
CA ILE A 83 11.56 -0.14 -2.02
C ILE A 83 11.73 1.14 -2.84
N GLY A 84 11.41 2.28 -2.23
CA GLY A 84 11.46 3.61 -2.85
C GLY A 84 10.13 4.35 -2.81
N THR A 85 8.99 3.64 -2.80
CA THR A 85 7.66 4.29 -2.76
C THR A 85 7.28 4.75 -1.35
N ARG A 86 7.60 3.96 -0.30
CA ARG A 86 7.51 4.39 1.11
C ARG A 86 8.30 5.65 1.46
N VAL A 87 9.29 6.04 0.65
CA VAL A 87 10.21 7.17 0.91
C VAL A 87 9.97 8.34 -0.07
N SER A 88 8.92 8.29 -0.91
CA SER A 88 8.48 9.48 -1.65
C SER A 88 7.92 10.58 -0.75
N GLN A 89 7.86 10.34 0.56
CA GLN A 89 7.54 11.24 1.67
C GLN A 89 8.38 12.54 1.76
N TRP A 90 9.05 12.97 0.68
CA TRP A 90 9.28 14.40 0.47
C TRP A 90 7.92 15.05 0.27
N LYS A 91 7.15 15.20 1.36
CA LYS A 91 5.88 15.89 1.41
C LYS A 91 6.06 17.18 0.63
N ARG A 92 5.51 17.20 -0.58
CA ARG A 92 5.04 18.46 -1.11
C ARG A 92 3.76 18.65 -0.35
N ASP A 93 3.59 19.76 0.35
CA ASP A 93 2.30 20.12 0.93
C ASP A 93 1.34 20.49 -0.23
N GLU A 94 1.11 19.55 -1.15
CA GLU A 94 0.28 19.63 -2.34
C GLU A 94 -0.89 18.66 -2.12
N THR A 95 -1.75 19.00 -1.17
CA THR A 95 -3.04 18.33 -0.97
C THR A 95 -4.02 18.81 -2.04
N GLU A 96 -4.66 17.88 -2.73
CA GLU A 96 -5.76 18.14 -3.63
C GLU A 96 -7.09 17.74 -2.99
N THR A 97 -8.12 18.54 -3.22
CA THR A 97 -9.51 18.21 -2.83
C THR A 97 -10.20 17.54 -4.02
N LEU A 98 -10.77 16.36 -3.81
CA LEU A 98 -11.67 15.69 -4.74
C LEU A 98 -13.12 15.87 -4.24
N PRO A 99 -13.94 16.71 -4.89
CA PRO A 99 -15.30 16.97 -4.44
C PRO A 99 -16.20 15.73 -4.45
N ALA A 100 -17.27 15.78 -3.65
CA ALA A 100 -18.32 14.77 -3.68
C ALA A 100 -18.94 14.62 -5.09
N GLY A 101 -19.07 13.39 -5.56
CA GLY A 101 -19.61 13.03 -6.88
C GLY A 101 -18.64 13.16 -8.05
N GLU A 102 -17.40 13.59 -7.81
CA GLU A 102 -16.39 13.80 -8.87
C GLU A 102 -15.41 12.63 -9.01
N SER A 103 -14.64 12.67 -10.09
CA SER A 103 -13.53 11.73 -10.33
C SER A 103 -12.31 12.46 -10.90
N LEU A 104 -11.13 11.97 -10.57
CA LEU A 104 -9.86 12.47 -11.08
C LEU A 104 -9.04 11.33 -11.68
N GLU A 105 -8.43 11.59 -12.83
CA GLU A 105 -7.39 10.73 -13.38
C GLU A 105 -6.01 11.19 -12.88
N THR A 106 -5.26 10.28 -12.25
CA THR A 106 -3.88 10.52 -11.84
C THR A 106 -2.94 9.52 -12.49
N THR A 107 -1.82 9.98 -13.02
CA THR A 107 -0.77 9.11 -13.57
C THR A 107 0.32 8.94 -12.54
N VAL A 108 0.49 7.71 -12.07
CA VAL A 108 1.55 7.36 -11.12
C VAL A 108 2.75 6.85 -11.89
N GLU A 109 3.88 7.56 -11.80
CA GLU A 109 5.16 7.20 -12.45
C GLU A 109 6.18 6.76 -11.39
N TRP A 110 6.39 5.44 -11.26
CA TRP A 110 7.26 4.85 -10.23
C TRP A 110 8.68 4.58 -10.69
N LYS A 111 9.00 4.87 -11.97
CA LYS A 111 10.34 4.66 -12.55
C LYS A 111 11.47 5.26 -11.72
N GLY A 112 11.27 6.47 -11.22
CA GLY A 112 12.27 7.20 -10.45
C GLY A 112 12.46 6.69 -9.02
N LEU A 113 11.48 5.95 -8.48
CA LEU A 113 11.48 5.48 -7.10
C LEU A 113 11.94 4.03 -6.98
N CYS A 114 11.30 3.13 -7.73
CA CYS A 114 11.55 1.69 -7.64
C CYS A 114 11.82 1.04 -9.00
N GLY A 115 11.99 1.82 -10.07
CA GLY A 115 12.28 1.30 -11.40
C GLY A 115 11.04 0.73 -12.09
N THR A 116 11.09 -0.54 -12.50
CA THR A 116 10.00 -1.18 -13.23
C THR A 116 9.43 -2.36 -12.47
N ILE A 117 8.12 -2.56 -12.55
CA ILE A 117 7.46 -3.78 -12.10
C ILE A 117 7.60 -4.89 -13.14
N GLY A 118 7.71 -6.13 -12.65
CA GLY A 118 7.72 -7.35 -13.46
C GLY A 118 6.31 -7.87 -13.71
N LYS A 119 6.22 -9.16 -14.05
CA LYS A 119 4.93 -9.86 -14.11
C LYS A 119 4.42 -10.20 -12.71
N GLY A 120 3.10 -10.25 -12.54
CA GLY A 120 2.45 -10.70 -11.32
C GLY A 120 1.40 -9.73 -10.77
N GLU A 121 0.96 -10.01 -9.55
CA GLU A 121 -0.02 -9.20 -8.82
C GLU A 121 0.65 -8.01 -8.13
N HIS A 122 0.12 -6.83 -8.37
CA HIS A 122 0.56 -5.57 -7.82
C HIS A 122 -0.61 -4.80 -7.24
N ARG A 123 -0.32 -3.82 -6.39
CA ARG A 123 -1.30 -2.81 -6.01
C ARG A 123 -0.67 -1.45 -5.85
N ILE A 124 -1.40 -0.43 -6.24
CA ILE A 124 -1.12 0.96 -5.89
C ILE A 124 -2.02 1.35 -4.73
N ILE A 125 -1.51 2.18 -3.81
CA ILE A 125 -2.26 2.68 -2.68
C ILE A 125 -2.05 4.19 -2.62
N LEU A 126 -3.14 4.94 -2.63
CA LEU A 126 -3.16 6.38 -2.35
C LEU A 126 -3.63 6.61 -0.91
N ILE A 127 -3.14 7.67 -0.28
CA ILE A 127 -3.63 8.10 1.04
C ILE A 127 -4.69 9.18 0.83
N VAL A 128 -5.93 8.84 1.13
CA VAL A 128 -7.09 9.74 1.02
C VAL A 128 -7.65 9.94 2.43
N ASP A 129 -7.69 11.17 2.91
CA ASP A 129 -8.06 11.52 4.30
C ASP A 129 -7.39 10.61 5.35
N GLU A 130 -6.07 10.44 5.22
CA GLU A 130 -5.25 9.56 6.07
C GLU A 130 -5.61 8.06 6.00
N GLN A 131 -6.47 7.63 5.07
CA GLN A 131 -6.84 6.23 4.87
C GLN A 131 -6.34 5.68 3.53
N PRO A 132 -5.87 4.43 3.49
CA PRO A 132 -5.36 3.82 2.27
C PRO A 132 -6.48 3.37 1.33
N ILE A 133 -6.48 3.90 0.10
CA ILE A 133 -7.34 3.45 -1.00
C ILE A 133 -6.46 2.72 -2.02
N ALA A 134 -6.73 1.44 -2.23
CA ALA A 134 -5.91 0.55 -3.03
C ALA A 134 -6.61 0.10 -4.31
N CYS A 135 -5.85 0.06 -5.40
CA CYS A 135 -6.22 -0.62 -6.63
C CYS A 135 -5.23 -1.77 -6.87
N GLU A 136 -5.73 -3.01 -6.82
CA GLU A 136 -4.98 -4.21 -7.19
C GLU A 136 -5.08 -4.46 -8.71
N PHE A 137 -3.98 -4.88 -9.33
CA PHE A 137 -3.90 -5.15 -10.76
C PHE A 137 -2.84 -6.21 -11.09
N GLU A 138 -3.01 -6.92 -12.19
CA GLU A 138 -2.06 -7.92 -12.68
C GLU A 138 -1.29 -7.40 -13.89
N LYS A 139 0.02 -7.70 -13.94
CA LYS A 139 0.88 -7.41 -15.08
C LYS A 139 1.28 -8.71 -15.79
N ASP A 140 0.87 -8.84 -17.06
CA ASP A 140 1.21 -9.98 -17.94
C ASP A 140 2.63 -9.99 -18.52
#